data_AF-A0A921SP41-F1
#
_entry.id   AF-A0A921SP41-F1
#
_cell.length_a   1.000
_cell.length_b   1.000
_cell.length_c   1.000
_cell.angle_alpha   90.00
_cell.angle_beta   90.00
_cell.angle_gamma   90.00
#
_symmetry.space_group_name_H-M   'P 1'
#
loop_
_entity.id
_entity.type
_entity.pdbx_description
1 polymer ?
#
loop_
_entity_poly.entity_id
_entity_poly.type
_entity_poly.pdbx_seq_one_letter_code
_entity_poly.pdbx_strand_id
1 'polypeptide(L)'
;MATMNTDRTPQDDLRGAVVFTLLVLSAGWLVMAPLWFLVDGQPVYMSDADAGGSDTGFVLLLQVFPSVMMLTPALSAWITMRWVHGIRFRTMLTDLGLGTAAGTRRHPFVSLLLWSLLGIAGTIGLVIASVAVAALLGFLPLDWSIPALAPAAEATGIPVGLLLALQLVSVPVAAVVPNAFFAAGEEIGWRGYLLPRLRRLWGTPVAVIVSGIVWGAWHAPIILLGYNFSRPHIGGVLLMIAG
;
A
#
# COMPACT_ATOMS: atom_id res chain seq x y z
N MET A 1 2.39 39.53 -13.15
CA MET A 1 3.38 39.43 -12.06
C MET A 1 2.97 38.23 -11.22
N ALA A 2 3.61 37.07 -11.42
CA ALA A 2 3.22 35.84 -10.75
C ALA A 2 3.50 35.96 -9.25
N THR A 3 2.48 35.73 -8.42
CA THR A 3 2.59 35.65 -6.97
C THR A 3 3.57 34.53 -6.63
N MET A 4 4.81 34.88 -6.25
CA MET A 4 5.73 33.92 -5.67
C MET A 4 5.10 33.36 -4.40
N ASN A 5 4.84 32.05 -4.40
CA ASN A 5 4.29 31.32 -3.27
C ASN A 5 5.28 31.40 -2.10
N THR A 6 4.95 32.17 -1.07
CA THR A 6 5.83 32.50 0.07
C THR A 6 6.08 31.33 1.02
N ASP A 7 5.46 30.17 0.77
CA ASP A 7 5.55 28.98 1.62
C ASP A 7 6.65 27.98 1.21
N ARG A 8 7.50 28.33 0.24
CA ARG A 8 8.60 27.45 -0.19
C ARG A 8 9.73 27.46 0.82
N THR A 9 10.00 26.30 1.41
CA THR A 9 11.22 26.06 2.16
C THR A 9 12.37 25.72 1.20
N PRO A 10 13.66 25.87 1.60
CA PRO A 10 14.80 25.41 0.80
C PRO A 10 14.76 23.91 0.43
N GLN A 11 13.86 23.15 1.05
CA GLN A 11 13.70 21.69 0.91
C GLN A 11 12.61 21.32 -0.12
N ASP A 12 11.91 22.32 -0.67
CA ASP A 12 10.91 22.19 -1.73
C ASP A 12 11.55 22.43 -3.10
N ASP A 13 12.65 21.72 -3.37
CA ASP A 13 13.40 21.82 -4.61
C ASP A 13 13.14 20.64 -5.54
N LEU A 14 13.30 20.88 -6.84
CA LEU A 14 13.16 19.84 -7.86
C LEU A 14 14.21 18.72 -7.69
N ARG A 15 15.39 19.07 -7.17
CA ARG A 15 16.49 18.13 -6.94
C ARG A 15 16.09 17.03 -5.97
N GLY A 16 15.45 17.36 -4.85
CA GLY A 16 14.93 16.38 -3.90
C GLY A 16 13.88 15.46 -4.52
N ALA A 17 12.91 16.04 -5.27
CA ALA A 17 11.88 15.25 -5.94
C ALA A 17 12.47 14.27 -6.98
N VAL A 18 13.47 14.70 -7.76
CA VAL A 18 14.16 13.84 -8.74
C VAL A 18 14.95 12.74 -8.05
N VAL A 19 15.74 13.07 -7.02
CA VAL A 19 16.52 12.06 -6.28
C VAL A 19 15.60 11.03 -5.64
N PHE A 20 14.52 11.46 -4.98
CA PHE A 20 13.51 10.56 -4.42
C PHE A 20 12.93 9.63 -5.49
N THR A 21 12.56 10.19 -6.64
CA THR A 21 11.96 9.42 -7.75
C THR A 21 12.91 8.36 -8.28
N LEU A 22 14.18 8.69 -8.48
CA LEU A 22 15.19 7.73 -8.94
C LEU A 22 15.45 6.64 -7.89
N LEU A 23 15.51 7.02 -6.60
CA LEU A 23 15.70 6.08 -5.50
C LEU A 23 14.52 5.12 -5.37
N VAL A 24 13.29 5.61 -5.41
CA VAL A 24 12.11 4.76 -5.19
C VAL A 24 11.91 3.78 -6.34
N LEU A 25 12.12 4.22 -7.59
CA LEU A 25 12.05 3.35 -8.76
C LEU A 25 13.16 2.28 -8.74
N SER A 26 14.40 2.69 -8.48
CA SER A 26 15.53 1.74 -8.44
C SER A 26 15.43 0.76 -7.26
N ALA A 27 15.04 1.23 -6.08
CA ALA A 27 14.86 0.38 -4.91
C ALA A 27 13.69 -0.60 -5.11
N GLY A 28 12.58 -0.17 -5.72
CA GLY A 28 11.47 -1.06 -6.06
C GLY A 28 11.90 -2.21 -6.98
N TRP A 29 12.58 -1.89 -8.07
CA TRP A 29 13.14 -2.91 -8.97
C TRP A 29 14.18 -3.80 -8.31
N LEU A 30 15.07 -3.24 -7.48
CA LEU A 30 16.10 -4.00 -6.77
C LEU A 30 15.51 -5.00 -5.79
N VAL A 31 14.49 -4.59 -5.02
CA VAL A 31 13.79 -5.49 -4.09
C VAL A 31 13.07 -6.61 -4.86
N MET A 32 12.52 -6.30 -6.03
CA MET A 32 11.78 -7.27 -6.84
C MET A 32 12.68 -8.17 -7.71
N ALA A 33 13.92 -7.77 -8.00
CA ALA A 33 14.84 -8.51 -8.87
C ALA A 33 15.00 -10.01 -8.53
N PRO A 34 15.02 -10.42 -7.24
CA PRO A 34 14.89 -11.83 -6.85
C PRO A 34 13.79 -12.62 -7.57
N LEU A 35 12.59 -12.06 -7.68
CA LEU A 35 11.46 -12.71 -8.36
C LEU A 35 11.62 -12.79 -9.88
N TRP A 36 12.54 -12.01 -10.46
CA TRP A 36 12.80 -12.02 -11.89
C TRP A 36 13.91 -12.99 -12.29
N PHE A 37 14.83 -13.32 -11.38
CA PHE A 37 16.08 -13.97 -11.74
C PHE A 37 16.51 -15.13 -10.84
N LEU A 38 16.05 -15.23 -9.59
CA LEU A 38 16.59 -16.22 -8.65
C LEU A 38 15.98 -17.63 -8.78
N VAL A 39 14.79 -17.77 -9.38
CA VAL A 39 14.14 -19.06 -9.56
C VAL A 39 14.49 -19.58 -10.96
N ASP A 40 15.53 -20.41 -11.04
CA ASP A 40 16.04 -21.03 -12.28
C ASP A 40 16.35 -20.05 -13.42
N GLY A 41 16.65 -18.79 -13.09
CA GLY A 41 16.89 -17.74 -14.08
C GLY A 41 15.64 -17.28 -14.83
N GLN A 42 14.45 -17.63 -14.36
CA GLN A 42 13.16 -17.25 -14.95
C GLN A 42 12.35 -16.36 -14.00
N PRO A 43 11.48 -15.48 -14.54
CA PRO A 43 10.54 -14.71 -13.73
C PRO A 43 9.48 -15.62 -13.09
N VAL A 44 9.17 -15.30 -11.84
CA VAL A 44 8.13 -15.94 -11.02
C VAL A 44 6.78 -15.31 -11.36
N TYR A 45 6.07 -15.89 -12.33
CA TYR A 45 4.76 -15.37 -12.74
C TYR A 45 3.65 -15.82 -11.79
N MET A 46 2.69 -14.92 -11.55
CA MET A 46 1.52 -15.22 -10.74
C MET A 46 0.61 -16.28 -11.36
N SER A 47 0.62 -16.44 -12.69
CA SER A 47 -0.07 -17.53 -13.39
C SER A 47 0.40 -18.92 -12.93
N ASP A 48 1.65 -19.03 -12.51
CA ASP A 48 2.26 -20.31 -12.14
C ASP A 48 1.87 -20.71 -10.71
N ALA A 49 1.53 -19.74 -9.85
CA ALA A 49 0.89 -19.98 -8.56
C ALA A 49 -0.52 -20.57 -8.75
N ASP A 50 -1.29 -19.99 -9.68
CA ASP A 50 -2.68 -20.36 -9.94
C ASP A 50 -2.80 -21.75 -10.61
N ALA A 51 -1.77 -22.19 -11.35
CA ALA A 51 -1.73 -23.47 -12.06
C ALA A 51 -1.45 -24.70 -11.19
N GLY A 52 -1.41 -24.56 -9.86
CA GLY A 52 -1.27 -25.68 -8.93
C GLY A 52 0.16 -25.96 -8.45
N GLY A 53 1.10 -25.03 -8.64
CA GLY A 53 2.42 -25.06 -8.02
C GLY A 53 2.32 -24.78 -6.51
N SER A 54 1.91 -25.78 -5.72
CA SER A 54 1.78 -25.69 -4.26
C SER A 54 3.12 -25.68 -3.52
N ASP A 55 4.20 -25.17 -4.14
CA ASP A 55 5.44 -24.98 -3.41
C ASP A 55 5.26 -23.80 -2.47
N THR A 56 5.15 -24.10 -1.18
CA THR A 56 4.94 -23.10 -0.13
C THR A 56 6.03 -22.02 -0.19
N GLY A 57 7.24 -22.38 -0.62
CA GLY A 57 8.32 -21.42 -0.87
C GLY A 57 7.96 -20.37 -1.91
N PHE A 58 7.34 -20.77 -3.03
CA PHE A 58 6.97 -19.89 -4.13
C PHE A 58 5.94 -18.83 -3.71
N VAL A 59 4.88 -19.27 -3.02
CA VAL A 59 3.84 -18.38 -2.50
C VAL A 59 4.39 -17.39 -1.48
N LEU A 60 5.34 -17.83 -0.63
CA LEU A 60 5.99 -16.95 0.32
C LEU A 60 6.84 -15.86 -0.35
N LEU A 61 7.56 -16.16 -1.42
CA LEU A 61 8.35 -15.16 -2.15
C LEU A 61 7.43 -14.07 -2.76
N LEU A 62 6.30 -14.50 -3.35
CA LEU A 62 5.30 -13.58 -3.91
C LEU A 62 4.59 -12.72 -2.86
N GLN A 63 4.63 -13.09 -1.57
CA GLN A 63 4.11 -12.26 -0.48
C GLN A 63 5.19 -11.35 0.11
N VAL A 64 6.39 -11.88 0.33
CA VAL A 64 7.47 -11.18 1.03
C VAL A 64 8.04 -10.03 0.20
N PHE A 65 8.38 -10.25 -1.07
CA PHE A 65 9.04 -9.23 -1.88
C PHE A 65 8.16 -8.00 -2.14
N PRO A 66 6.87 -8.14 -2.53
CA PRO A 66 5.99 -6.99 -2.64
C PRO A 66 5.80 -6.26 -1.31
N SER A 67 5.68 -6.99 -0.19
CA SER A 67 5.58 -6.37 1.14
C SER A 67 6.83 -5.55 1.49
N VAL A 68 8.03 -6.09 1.24
CA VAL A 68 9.28 -5.36 1.45
C VAL A 68 9.40 -4.18 0.49
N MET A 69 8.96 -4.33 -0.75
CA MET A 69 8.96 -3.28 -1.75
C MET A 69 8.16 -2.06 -1.26
N MET A 70 7.02 -2.25 -0.59
CA MET A 70 6.21 -1.18 0.01
C MET A 70 6.97 -0.30 1.03
N LEU A 71 8.12 -0.74 1.55
CA LEU A 71 8.97 0.07 2.43
C LEU A 71 9.93 0.99 1.67
N THR A 72 10.11 0.78 0.37
CA THR A 72 11.04 1.55 -0.47
C THR A 72 10.68 3.04 -0.61
N PRO A 73 9.41 3.48 -0.61
CA PRO A 73 9.09 4.91 -0.62
C PRO A 73 9.52 5.61 0.68
N ALA A 74 9.25 5.01 1.86
CA ALA A 74 9.74 5.54 3.13
C ALA A 74 11.27 5.60 3.19
N LEU A 75 11.95 4.54 2.73
CA LEU A 75 13.41 4.52 2.67
C LEU A 75 13.95 5.61 1.75
N SER A 76 13.34 5.81 0.58
CA SER A 76 13.72 6.85 -0.39
C SER A 76 13.50 8.26 0.16
N ALA A 77 12.41 8.48 0.90
CA ALA A 77 12.15 9.73 1.61
C ALA A 77 13.22 9.99 2.67
N TRP A 78 13.53 8.98 3.49
CA TRP A 78 14.58 9.06 4.50
C TRP A 78 15.94 9.39 3.89
N ILE A 79 16.32 8.68 2.83
CA ILE A 79 17.60 8.91 2.15
C ILE A 79 17.65 10.35 1.62
N THR A 80 16.62 10.77 0.91
CA THR A 80 16.60 12.10 0.30
C THR A 80 16.65 13.19 1.38
N MET A 81 15.87 13.08 2.45
CA MET A 81 15.87 14.06 3.55
C MET A 81 17.20 14.10 4.30
N ARG A 82 17.82 12.95 4.54
CA ARG A 82 19.05 12.86 5.33
C ARG A 82 20.28 13.34 4.58
N TRP A 83 20.40 13.01 3.29
CA TRP A 83 21.62 13.21 2.50
C TRP A 83 21.51 14.29 1.43
N VAL A 84 20.33 14.59 0.90
CA VAL A 84 20.14 15.72 -0.05
C VAL A 84 19.87 17.01 0.72
N HIS A 85 18.98 16.94 1.72
CA HIS A 85 18.51 18.10 2.47
C HIS A 85 19.22 18.32 3.82
N GLY A 86 20.02 17.34 4.28
CA GLY A 86 20.75 17.45 5.55
C GLY A 86 19.86 17.55 6.79
N ILE A 87 18.61 17.06 6.72
CA ILE A 87 17.62 17.19 7.79
C ILE A 87 17.95 16.21 8.93
N ARG A 88 17.85 16.70 10.17
CA ARG A 88 18.01 15.87 11.37
C ARG A 88 16.79 14.95 11.55
N PHE A 89 17.02 13.75 12.08
CA PHE A 89 15.97 12.73 12.21
C PHE A 89 14.68 13.20 12.89
N ARG A 90 14.77 13.97 14.00
CA ARG A 90 13.56 14.48 14.69
C ARG A 90 12.74 15.43 13.84
N THR A 91 13.42 16.32 13.10
CA THR A 91 12.79 17.26 12.17
C THR A 91 12.19 16.53 10.97
N MET A 92 12.84 15.44 10.54
CA MET A 92 12.33 14.60 9.47
C MET A 92 10.98 13.96 9.85
N LEU A 93 10.83 13.45 11.07
CA LEU A 93 9.57 12.88 11.55
C LEU A 93 8.44 13.91 11.52
N THR A 94 8.69 15.15 11.97
CA THR A 94 7.67 16.21 11.90
C THR A 94 7.32 16.59 10.47
N ASP A 95 8.31 16.64 9.58
CA ASP A 95 8.12 17.07 8.19
C ASP A 95 7.38 16.01 7.34
N LEU A 96 7.53 14.72 7.70
CA LEU A 96 6.76 13.61 7.13
C LEU A 96 5.38 13.40 7.77
N GLY A 97 4.98 14.25 8.72
CA GLY A 97 3.70 14.14 9.42
C GLY A 97 3.63 13.07 10.52
N LEU A 98 4.77 12.46 10.89
CA LEU A 98 4.87 11.48 11.97
C LEU A 98 5.10 12.12 13.35
N GLY A 99 5.65 13.34 13.38
CA GLY A 99 5.95 14.11 14.60
C GLY A 99 4.91 15.19 14.90
N THR A 100 4.75 15.54 16.18
CA THR A 100 3.91 16.67 16.59
C THR A 100 4.55 18.00 16.19
N ALA A 101 3.91 18.78 15.33
CA ALA A 101 4.32 20.17 15.12
C ALA A 101 4.07 20.99 16.40
N ALA A 102 4.97 21.93 16.69
CA ALA A 102 4.83 22.83 17.83
C ALA A 102 3.55 23.66 17.68
N GLY A 103 2.69 23.65 18.71
CA GLY A 103 1.43 24.41 18.73
C GLY A 103 0.16 23.64 18.32
N THR A 104 0.29 22.40 17.82
CA THR A 104 -0.89 21.56 17.50
C THR A 104 -1.35 20.75 18.71
N ARG A 105 -2.62 20.94 19.13
CA ARG A 105 -3.25 20.24 20.27
C ARG A 105 -3.58 18.77 20.01
N ARG A 106 -3.57 18.33 18.75
CA ARG A 106 -3.87 16.95 18.34
C ARG A 106 -2.57 16.21 18.06
N HIS A 107 -2.35 15.11 18.77
CA HIS A 107 -1.24 14.21 18.45
C HIS A 107 -1.48 13.60 17.05
N PRO A 108 -0.49 13.63 16.15
CA PRO A 108 -0.61 13.10 14.79
C PRO A 108 -0.95 11.61 14.82
N PHE A 109 -0.44 10.88 15.81
CA PHE A 109 -0.76 9.47 16.03
C PHE A 109 -2.24 9.22 16.36
N VAL A 110 -2.87 10.09 17.16
CA VAL A 110 -4.30 9.98 17.47
C VAL A 110 -5.13 10.27 16.22
N SER A 111 -4.75 11.27 15.44
CA SER A 111 -5.45 11.59 14.19
C SER A 111 -5.31 10.46 13.18
N LEU A 112 -4.11 9.90 13.02
CA LEU A 112 -3.84 8.73 12.19
C LEU A 112 -4.72 7.55 12.62
N LEU A 113 -4.73 7.21 13.91
CA LEU A 113 -5.54 6.10 14.42
C LEU A 113 -7.03 6.31 14.16
N LEU A 114 -7.56 7.51 14.42
CA LEU A 114 -8.97 7.83 14.19
C LEU A 114 -9.36 7.73 12.71
N TRP A 115 -8.56 8.29 11.80
CA TRP A 115 -8.82 8.21 10.36
C TRP A 115 -8.67 6.79 9.83
N SER A 116 -7.70 6.03 10.32
CA SER A 116 -7.54 4.61 9.96
C SER A 116 -8.73 3.77 10.45
N LEU A 117 -9.19 3.98 11.69
CA LEU A 117 -10.37 3.28 12.23
C LEU A 117 -11.63 3.66 11.44
N LEU A 118 -11.79 4.93 11.07
CA LEU A 118 -12.91 5.38 10.25
C LEU A 118 -12.88 4.75 8.85
N GLY A 119 -11.70 4.65 8.23
CA GLY A 119 -11.52 3.99 6.93
C GLY A 119 -11.84 2.50 6.99
N ILE A 120 -11.37 1.80 8.03
CA ILE A 120 -11.67 0.38 8.25
C ILE A 120 -13.18 0.18 8.46
N ALA A 121 -13.78 0.95 9.38
CA ALA A 121 -15.21 0.89 9.66
C ALA A 121 -16.06 1.20 8.42
N GLY A 122 -15.66 2.21 7.63
CA GLY A 122 -16.31 2.57 6.37
C GLY A 122 -16.24 1.45 5.34
N THR A 123 -15.08 0.79 5.20
CA THR A 123 -14.90 -0.33 4.28
C THR A 123 -15.74 -1.54 4.70
N ILE A 124 -15.73 -1.90 5.99
CA ILE A 124 -16.58 -2.96 6.54
C ILE A 124 -18.05 -2.65 6.30
N GLY A 125 -18.48 -1.41 6.58
CA GLY A 125 -19.84 -0.95 6.33
C GLY A 125 -20.24 -1.07 4.86
N LEU A 126 -19.36 -0.71 3.94
CA LEU A 126 -19.59 -0.82 2.50
C LEU A 126 -19.72 -2.28 2.05
N VAL A 127 -18.89 -3.19 2.58
CA VAL A 127 -19.00 -4.63 2.30
C VAL A 127 -20.33 -5.17 2.81
N ILE A 128 -20.69 -4.86 4.06
CA ILE A 128 -21.98 -5.28 4.65
C ILE A 128 -23.15 -4.76 3.81
N ALA A 129 -23.12 -3.48 3.40
CA ALA A 129 -24.14 -2.89 2.56
C ALA A 129 -24.22 -3.58 1.18
N SER A 130 -23.08 -3.88 0.58
CA SER A 130 -23.01 -4.57 -0.71
C SER A 130 -23.60 -5.99 -0.64
N VAL A 131 -23.26 -6.75 0.40
CA VAL A 131 -23.83 -8.08 0.68
C VAL A 131 -25.33 -7.99 0.91
N ALA A 132 -25.79 -7.02 1.70
CA ALA A 132 -27.21 -6.81 1.97
C ALA A 132 -27.99 -6.51 0.69
N VAL A 133 -27.48 -5.61 -0.17
CA VAL A 133 -28.09 -5.29 -1.47
C VAL A 133 -28.12 -6.52 -2.37
N ALA A 134 -27.03 -7.28 -2.46
CA ALA A 134 -26.98 -8.51 -3.26
C ALA A 134 -27.99 -9.56 -2.77
N ALA A 135 -28.15 -9.71 -1.46
CA ALA A 135 -29.13 -10.61 -0.86
C ALA A 135 -30.57 -10.15 -1.13
N LEU A 136 -30.86 -8.85 -0.96
CA LEU A 136 -32.19 -8.28 -1.23
C LEU A 136 -32.61 -8.42 -2.69
N LEU A 137 -31.66 -8.30 -3.62
CA LEU A 137 -31.90 -8.48 -5.05
C LEU A 137 -31.93 -9.96 -5.49
N GLY A 138 -31.72 -10.90 -4.56
CA GLY A 138 -31.70 -12.34 -4.86
C GLY A 138 -30.45 -12.83 -5.60
N PHE A 139 -29.41 -11.99 -5.73
CA PHE A 139 -28.13 -12.39 -6.29
C PHE A 139 -27.29 -13.25 -5.33
N LEU A 140 -27.55 -13.16 -4.03
CA LEU A 140 -26.83 -13.90 -3.00
C LEU A 140 -27.81 -14.57 -2.02
N PRO A 141 -28.10 -15.87 -2.17
CA PRO A 141 -28.86 -16.61 -1.18
C PRO A 141 -28.03 -16.73 0.11
N LEU A 142 -28.48 -16.10 1.19
CA LEU A 142 -27.81 -16.17 2.49
C LEU A 142 -28.26 -17.44 3.23
N ASP A 143 -27.36 -18.43 3.28
CA ASP A 143 -27.52 -19.62 4.12
C ASP A 143 -26.90 -19.39 5.51
N TRP A 144 -27.75 -19.16 6.50
CA TRP A 144 -27.34 -18.94 7.89
C TRP A 144 -26.85 -20.20 8.60
N SER A 145 -27.01 -21.39 8.00
CA SER A 145 -26.46 -22.63 8.56
C SER A 145 -24.96 -22.78 8.33
N ILE A 146 -24.38 -21.98 7.41
CA ILE A 146 -22.95 -21.90 7.08
C ILE A 146 -22.28 -23.29 7.07
N PRO A 147 -22.75 -24.21 6.22
CA PRO A 147 -22.31 -25.61 6.23
C PRO A 147 -20.80 -25.75 5.98
N ALA A 148 -20.19 -24.77 5.32
CA ALA A 148 -18.74 -24.69 5.11
C ALA A 148 -17.91 -24.69 6.41
N LEU A 149 -18.48 -24.28 7.54
CA LEU A 149 -17.79 -24.25 8.84
C LEU A 149 -17.98 -25.53 9.66
N ALA A 150 -18.91 -26.41 9.28
CA ALA A 150 -19.20 -27.64 10.04
C ALA A 150 -17.98 -28.56 10.21
N PRO A 151 -17.15 -28.83 9.17
CA PRO A 151 -15.96 -29.65 9.33
C PRO A 151 -14.93 -29.04 10.28
N ALA A 152 -14.77 -27.71 10.24
CA ALA A 152 -13.86 -27.00 11.13
C ALA A 152 -14.36 -26.98 12.59
N ALA A 153 -15.68 -26.86 12.79
CA ALA A 153 -16.32 -26.96 14.10
C ALA A 153 -16.12 -28.33 14.74
N GLU A 154 -16.31 -29.39 13.97
CA GLU A 154 -16.09 -30.76 14.42
C GLU A 154 -14.62 -31.02 14.78
N ALA A 155 -13.68 -30.60 13.92
CA ALA A 155 -12.25 -30.80 14.14
C ALA A 155 -11.69 -30.04 15.36
N THR A 156 -12.25 -28.87 15.66
CA THR A 156 -11.79 -28.02 16.78
C THR A 156 -12.61 -28.20 18.05
N GLY A 157 -13.78 -28.84 17.98
CA GLY A 157 -14.75 -28.92 19.07
C GLY A 157 -15.42 -27.58 19.42
N ILE A 158 -15.22 -26.53 18.60
CA ILE A 158 -15.75 -25.19 18.85
C ILE A 158 -17.12 -25.06 18.15
N PRO A 159 -18.17 -24.54 18.83
CA PRO A 159 -19.47 -24.32 18.19
C PRO A 159 -19.37 -23.41 16.95
N VAL A 160 -20.13 -23.74 15.90
CA VAL A 160 -20.11 -23.02 14.60
C VAL A 160 -20.30 -21.51 14.78
N GLY A 161 -21.22 -21.07 15.64
CA GLY A 161 -21.46 -19.66 15.89
C GLY A 161 -20.26 -18.93 16.49
N LEU A 162 -19.51 -19.58 17.39
CA LEU A 162 -18.29 -19.01 17.96
C LEU A 162 -17.15 -19.00 16.93
N LEU A 163 -16.99 -20.07 16.13
CA LEU A 163 -16.03 -20.09 15.04
C LEU A 163 -16.28 -18.99 14.00
N LEU A 164 -17.53 -18.79 13.62
CA LEU A 164 -17.92 -17.71 12.72
C LEU A 164 -17.52 -16.36 13.31
N ALA A 165 -17.90 -16.08 14.56
CA ALA A 165 -17.56 -14.83 15.23
C ALA A 165 -16.03 -14.62 15.29
N LEU A 166 -15.28 -15.67 15.61
CA LEU A 166 -13.82 -15.63 15.63
C LEU A 166 -13.24 -15.33 14.24
N GLN A 167 -13.74 -15.94 13.16
CA GLN A 167 -13.26 -15.68 11.80
C GLN A 167 -13.62 -14.27 11.30
N LEU A 168 -14.83 -13.79 11.62
CA LEU A 168 -15.27 -12.43 11.28
C LEU A 168 -14.39 -11.36 11.93
N VAL A 169 -13.75 -11.67 13.06
CA VAL A 169 -12.79 -10.77 13.72
C VAL A 169 -11.36 -11.05 13.26
N SER A 170 -10.93 -12.31 13.25
CA SER A 170 -9.53 -12.67 13.05
C SER A 170 -9.06 -12.46 11.61
N VAL A 171 -9.91 -12.73 10.60
CA VAL A 171 -9.53 -12.57 9.20
C VAL A 171 -9.26 -11.11 8.85
N PRO A 172 -10.14 -10.13 9.16
CA PRO A 172 -9.83 -8.72 8.93
C PRO A 172 -8.62 -8.26 9.74
N VAL A 173 -8.46 -8.69 10.99
CA VAL A 173 -7.30 -8.31 11.82
C VAL A 173 -6.00 -8.82 11.21
N ALA A 174 -5.95 -10.08 10.80
CA ALA A 174 -4.79 -10.69 10.15
C ALA A 174 -4.49 -10.07 8.79
N ALA A 175 -5.51 -9.61 8.06
CA ALA A 175 -5.32 -8.93 6.78
C ALA A 175 -4.90 -7.46 6.95
N VAL A 176 -5.45 -6.74 7.93
CA VAL A 176 -5.25 -5.30 8.07
C VAL A 176 -3.97 -4.98 8.84
N VAL A 177 -3.67 -5.68 9.93
CA VAL A 177 -2.57 -5.27 10.82
C VAL A 177 -1.19 -5.37 10.14
N PRO A 178 -0.81 -6.49 9.49
CA PRO A 178 0.47 -6.56 8.79
C PRO A 178 0.54 -5.60 7.61
N ASN A 179 -0.53 -5.53 6.81
CA ASN A 179 -0.58 -4.64 5.65
C ASN A 179 -0.56 -3.16 6.03
N ALA A 180 -1.12 -2.78 7.19
CA ALA A 180 -1.09 -1.40 7.67
C ALA A 180 0.35 -0.92 7.91
N PHE A 181 1.24 -1.80 8.38
CA PHE A 181 2.65 -1.46 8.55
C PHE A 181 3.34 -1.20 7.20
N PHE A 182 3.15 -2.08 6.22
CA PHE A 182 3.75 -1.93 4.90
C PHE A 182 3.15 -0.73 4.14
N ALA A 183 1.83 -0.56 4.21
CA ALA A 183 1.12 0.59 3.65
C ALA A 183 1.58 1.91 4.27
N ALA A 184 1.91 1.94 5.57
CA ALA A 184 2.50 3.12 6.19
C ALA A 184 3.85 3.49 5.54
N GLY A 185 4.66 2.50 5.16
CA GLY A 185 5.90 2.71 4.40
C GLY A 185 5.67 3.42 3.07
N GLU A 186 4.64 3.01 2.33
CA GLU A 186 4.21 3.69 1.11
C GLU A 186 3.73 5.12 1.37
N GLU A 187 2.78 5.27 2.30
CA GLU A 187 2.16 6.56 2.62
C GLU A 187 3.18 7.61 3.09
N ILE A 188 4.20 7.19 3.85
CA ILE A 188 5.30 8.08 4.28
C ILE A 188 6.04 8.65 3.07
N GLY A 189 6.34 7.85 2.05
CA GLY A 189 6.99 8.32 0.84
C GLY A 189 6.06 9.16 -0.04
N TRP A 190 4.87 8.66 -0.32
CA TRP A 190 3.95 9.30 -1.28
C TRP A 190 3.29 10.56 -0.72
N ARG A 191 2.65 10.45 0.45
CA ARG A 191 1.85 11.52 1.06
C ARG A 191 2.68 12.34 2.04
N GLY A 192 3.68 11.74 2.69
CA GLY A 192 4.60 12.43 3.58
C GLY A 192 5.70 13.21 2.84
N TYR A 193 6.24 12.67 1.74
CA TYR A 193 7.38 13.29 1.05
C TYR A 193 7.05 13.89 -0.33
N LEU A 194 6.64 13.06 -1.30
CA LEU A 194 6.59 13.43 -2.71
C LEU A 194 5.46 14.41 -3.02
N LEU A 195 4.21 14.04 -2.71
CA LEU A 195 3.03 14.82 -3.08
C LEU A 195 3.06 16.25 -2.52
N PRO A 196 3.38 16.51 -1.23
CA PRO A 196 3.44 17.88 -0.70
C PRO A 196 4.47 18.75 -1.43
N ARG A 197 5.64 18.19 -1.76
CA ARG A 197 6.71 18.90 -2.47
C ARG A 197 6.33 19.21 -3.92
N LEU A 198 5.75 18.25 -4.63
CA LEU A 198 5.21 18.47 -5.97
C LEU A 198 4.12 19.55 -5.97
N ARG A 199 3.24 19.57 -4.97
CA ARG A 199 2.19 20.60 -4.83
C ARG A 199 2.78 21.99 -4.63
N ARG A 200 3.85 22.14 -3.85
CA ARG A 200 4.55 23.43 -3.65
C ARG A 200 5.33 23.88 -4.90
N LEU A 201 5.80 22.95 -5.72
CA LEU A 201 6.51 23.22 -6.97
C LEU A 201 5.57 23.63 -8.12
N TRP A 202 4.51 22.85 -8.36
CA TRP A 202 3.71 22.92 -9.58
C TRP A 202 2.19 23.04 -9.36
N GLY A 203 1.74 23.12 -8.11
CA GLY A 203 0.32 23.15 -7.76
C GLY A 203 -0.33 21.76 -7.77
N THR A 204 -1.58 21.68 -7.29
CA THR A 204 -2.27 20.41 -7.06
C THR A 204 -2.48 19.56 -8.32
N PRO A 205 -2.98 20.07 -9.45
CA PRO A 205 -3.29 19.21 -10.60
C PRO A 205 -2.05 18.49 -11.16
N VAL A 206 -0.96 19.24 -11.35
CA VAL A 206 0.30 18.69 -11.85
C VAL A 206 0.91 17.73 -10.84
N ALA A 207 0.84 18.05 -9.55
CA ALA A 207 1.37 17.18 -8.50
C ALA A 207 0.67 15.81 -8.43
N VAL A 208 -0.65 15.79 -8.60
CA VAL A 208 -1.44 14.54 -8.61
C VAL A 208 -1.05 13.69 -9.82
N ILE A 209 -0.98 14.29 -11.01
CA ILE A 209 -0.61 13.58 -12.25
C ILE A 209 0.80 13.00 -12.14
N VAL A 210 1.79 13.82 -11.76
CA VAL A 210 3.18 13.35 -11.64
C VAL A 210 3.31 12.28 -10.55
N SER A 211 2.61 12.43 -9.43
CA SER A 211 2.60 11.42 -8.37
C SER A 211 2.01 10.10 -8.87
N GLY A 212 0.92 10.12 -9.65
CA GLY A 212 0.32 8.94 -10.26
C GLY A 212 1.26 8.23 -11.23
N ILE A 213 1.93 9.00 -12.10
CA ILE A 213 2.94 8.45 -13.03
C ILE A 213 4.06 7.74 -12.27
N VAL A 214 4.63 8.39 -11.25
CA VAL A 214 5.72 7.80 -10.46
C VAL A 214 5.25 6.55 -9.72
N TRP A 215 4.04 6.58 -9.16
CA TRP A 215 3.47 5.45 -8.43
C TRP A 215 3.18 4.25 -9.35
N GLY A 216 2.57 4.48 -10.52
CA GLY A 216 2.32 3.43 -11.50
C GLY A 216 3.62 2.84 -12.07
N ALA A 217 4.63 3.68 -12.34
CA ALA A 217 5.96 3.22 -12.74
C ALA A 217 6.67 2.42 -11.62
N TRP A 218 6.48 2.79 -10.37
CA TRP A 218 7.01 2.06 -9.23
C TRP A 218 6.41 0.66 -9.12
N HIS A 219 5.12 0.45 -9.44
CA HIS A 219 4.47 -0.86 -9.45
C HIS A 219 4.82 -1.76 -10.65
N ALA A 220 5.52 -1.25 -11.66
CA ALA A 220 5.88 -2.01 -12.85
C ALA A 220 6.50 -3.41 -12.58
N PRO A 221 7.50 -3.60 -11.68
CA PRO A 221 8.14 -4.90 -11.50
C PRO A 221 7.22 -5.99 -10.94
N ILE A 222 6.12 -5.66 -10.27
CA ILE A 222 5.16 -6.64 -9.75
C ILE A 222 4.00 -6.87 -10.73
N ILE A 223 3.50 -5.81 -11.39
CA ILE A 223 2.44 -5.93 -12.41
C ILE A 223 2.91 -6.76 -13.60
N LEU A 224 4.17 -6.59 -14.02
CA LEU A 224 4.73 -7.35 -15.13
C LEU A 224 4.97 -8.83 -14.79
N LEU A 225 4.94 -9.21 -13.51
CA LEU A 225 4.88 -10.60 -13.06
C LEU A 225 3.44 -11.16 -13.03
N GLY A 226 2.44 -10.36 -13.38
CA GLY A 226 1.04 -10.78 -13.47
C GLY A 226 0.16 -10.38 -12.30
N TYR A 227 0.66 -9.55 -11.38
CA TYR A 227 -0.13 -9.03 -10.27
C TYR A 227 -1.40 -8.31 -10.75
N ASN A 228 -2.56 -8.73 -10.23
CA ASN A 228 -3.92 -8.30 -10.62
C ASN A 228 -4.40 -8.67 -12.04
N PHE A 229 -3.53 -9.20 -12.91
CA PHE A 229 -3.88 -9.48 -14.31
C PHE A 229 -3.69 -10.96 -14.72
N SER A 230 -3.17 -11.81 -13.83
CA SER A 230 -2.84 -13.23 -14.05
C SER A 230 -1.91 -13.49 -15.25
N ARG A 231 -1.29 -12.44 -15.80
CA ARG A 231 -0.32 -12.47 -16.90
C ARG A 231 0.45 -11.15 -16.96
N PRO A 232 1.68 -11.12 -17.53
CA PRO A 232 2.40 -9.87 -17.76
C PRO A 232 1.54 -8.86 -18.52
N HIS A 233 1.29 -7.69 -17.92
CA HIS A 233 0.30 -6.77 -18.46
C HIS A 233 0.78 -5.33 -18.49
N ILE A 234 1.37 -4.90 -19.61
CA ILE A 234 1.83 -3.51 -19.78
C ILE A 234 0.67 -2.52 -19.72
N GLY A 235 -0.51 -2.92 -20.21
CA GLY A 235 -1.74 -2.13 -20.06
C GLY A 235 -2.14 -1.92 -18.61
N GLY A 236 -1.74 -2.83 -17.70
CA GLY A 236 -1.98 -2.71 -16.27
C GLY A 236 -1.09 -1.63 -15.65
N VAL A 237 0.18 -1.59 -16.06
CA VAL A 237 1.11 -0.51 -15.68
C VAL A 237 0.59 0.84 -16.19
N LEU A 238 0.17 0.91 -17.46
CA LEU A 238 -0.38 2.13 -18.04
C LEU A 238 -1.67 2.58 -17.37
N LEU A 239 -2.54 1.64 -17.00
CA LEU A 239 -3.77 1.93 -16.25
C LEU A 239 -3.45 2.56 -14.89
N MET A 240 -2.45 2.05 -14.17
CA MET A 240 -2.01 2.63 -12.89
C MET A 240 -1.29 3.97 -13.02
N ILE A 241 -0.71 4.26 -14.19
CA ILE A 241 -0.11 5.56 -14.49
C ILE A 241 -1.20 6.62 -14.79
N ALA A 242 -2.31 6.20 -15.40
CA ALA A 242 -3.38 7.08 -15.88
C ALA A 242 -4.56 7.24 -14.91
N GLY A 243 -4.79 6.28 -14.01
CA GLY A 243 -5.89 6.25 -13.03
C GLY A 243 -5.50 6.79 -11.66
#